data_AF-A0AAU5VZC0-F1
#
_entry.id   AF-A0AAU5VZC0-F1
#
_cell.length_a   1.000
_cell.length_b   1.000
_cell.length_c   1.000
_cell.angle_alpha   90.00
_cell.angle_beta   90.00
_cell.angle_gamma   90.00
#
_symmetry.space_group_name_H-M   'P 1'
#
loop_
_entity.id
_entity.type
_entity.pdbx_description
1 polymer ?
#
loop_
_entity_poly.entity_id
_entity_poly.type
_entity_poly.pdbx_seq_one_letter_code
_entity_poly.pdbx_strand_id
1 'polypeptide(L)'
;MERWAALELASTIRHDGEGGVTDELATAQGLEDWIARHRALLDDHVPAYGGTVDEDLRLRVVEVRRAVRALFARAVSPARPSPPDAHRLMPADRAVAHLNATAALVPVVPRLDWPPEGPPVTRLSATRDDPHPVLLAALARAAVDFLGGPQRDRLRACTAPRCVRYFVKGHGRQEWCRPACGNRARAARHYDRHHRTQGTQSGT
;
A
#
# COMPACT_ATOMS: atom_id res chain seq x y z
N MET A 1 15.37 -3.05 4.27
CA MET A 1 14.43 -2.86 3.13
C MET A 1 13.60 -1.65 3.49
N GLU A 2 13.64 -0.60 2.68
CA GLU A 2 12.86 0.61 2.92
C GLU A 2 11.36 0.26 2.91
N ARG A 3 10.61 0.78 3.87
CA ARG A 3 9.16 0.55 4.01
C ARG A 3 8.48 1.91 3.86
N TRP A 4 7.37 1.94 3.15
CA TRP A 4 6.59 3.16 2.93
C TRP A 4 5.16 2.92 3.41
N ALA A 5 4.63 3.81 4.25
CA ALA A 5 3.29 3.65 4.82
C ALA A 5 2.21 3.49 3.73
N ALA A 6 2.32 4.26 2.64
CA ALA A 6 1.43 4.16 1.47
C ALA A 6 1.42 2.75 0.85
N LEU A 7 2.60 2.12 0.73
CA LEU A 7 2.73 0.78 0.15
C LEU A 7 2.24 -0.32 1.09
N GLU A 8 2.47 -0.17 2.40
CA GLU A 8 1.97 -1.10 3.42
C GLU A 8 0.44 -1.01 3.53
N LEU A 9 -0.12 0.20 3.48
CA LEU A 9 -1.57 0.42 3.47
C LEU A 9 -2.21 -0.21 2.23
N ALA A 10 -1.63 -0.01 1.04
CA ALA A 10 -2.09 -0.66 -0.20
C ALA A 10 -1.96 -2.20 -0.15
N SER A 11 -1.02 -2.72 0.65
CA SER A 11 -0.73 -4.16 0.82
C SER A 11 -1.63 -4.88 1.82
N THR A 12 -2.56 -4.18 2.47
CA THR A 12 -3.59 -4.81 3.33
C THR A 12 -4.58 -5.66 2.52
N ILE A 13 -4.66 -5.43 1.20
CA ILE A 13 -5.31 -6.31 0.23
C ILE A 13 -4.34 -7.41 -0.17
N ARG A 14 -4.73 -8.67 0.10
CA ARG A 14 -3.92 -9.86 -0.14
C ARG A 14 -4.69 -10.89 -0.95
N HIS A 15 -3.96 -11.84 -1.53
CA HIS A 15 -4.58 -13.02 -2.12
C HIS A 15 -4.86 -14.03 -1.01
N ASP A 16 -6.05 -14.65 -1.02
CA ASP A 16 -6.50 -15.60 0.01
C ASP A 16 -5.88 -17.01 -0.12
N GLY A 17 -5.46 -17.38 -1.32
CA GLY A 17 -4.92 -18.71 -1.64
C GLY A 17 -5.78 -19.48 -2.64
N GLU A 18 -7.07 -19.15 -2.71
CA GLU A 18 -8.11 -19.86 -3.46
C GLU A 18 -8.57 -19.11 -4.72
N GLY A 19 -8.06 -17.90 -4.95
CA GLY A 19 -8.36 -17.12 -6.16
C GLY A 19 -9.09 -15.80 -5.85
N GLY A 20 -9.44 -15.57 -4.59
CA GLY A 20 -10.05 -14.34 -4.13
C GLY A 20 -9.05 -13.43 -3.41
N VAL A 21 -9.62 -12.54 -2.61
CA VAL A 21 -8.91 -11.46 -1.94
C VAL A 21 -9.27 -11.45 -0.47
N THR A 22 -8.27 -11.40 0.39
CA THR A 22 -8.42 -11.11 1.82
C THR A 22 -8.10 -9.65 2.08
N ASP A 23 -8.89 -9.02 2.93
CA ASP A 23 -8.71 -7.64 3.37
C ASP A 23 -8.34 -7.61 4.86
N GLU A 24 -7.11 -7.20 5.21
CA GLU A 24 -6.70 -7.05 6.61
C GLU A 24 -7.50 -5.97 7.36
N LEU A 25 -8.08 -5.00 6.65
CA LEU A 25 -8.86 -3.91 7.23
C LEU A 25 -10.38 -4.18 7.15
N ALA A 26 -10.78 -5.45 6.98
CA ALA A 26 -12.19 -5.84 6.92
C ALA A 26 -12.96 -5.52 8.21
N THR A 27 -12.28 -5.48 9.36
CA THR A 27 -12.86 -5.24 10.69
C THR A 27 -12.06 -4.19 11.47
N ALA A 28 -12.66 -3.58 12.49
CA ALA A 28 -11.99 -2.58 13.34
C ALA A 28 -10.77 -3.21 14.04
N GLN A 29 -10.90 -4.45 14.50
CA GLN A 29 -9.79 -5.24 15.05
C GLN A 29 -8.66 -5.40 14.04
N GLY A 30 -8.98 -5.68 12.78
CA GLY A 30 -7.96 -5.81 11.73
C GLY A 30 -7.18 -4.51 11.49
N LEU A 31 -7.84 -3.35 11.61
CA LEU A 31 -7.16 -2.06 11.58
C LEU A 31 -6.30 -1.84 12.83
N GLU A 32 -6.79 -2.16 14.02
CA GLU A 32 -6.01 -2.07 15.26
C GLU A 32 -4.72 -2.90 15.19
N ASP A 33 -4.84 -4.17 14.78
CA ASP A 33 -3.72 -5.09 14.60
C ASP A 33 -2.73 -4.58 13.52
N TRP A 34 -3.26 -3.92 12.48
CA TRP A 34 -2.42 -3.31 11.45
C TRP A 34 -1.65 -2.10 11.98
N ILE A 35 -2.30 -1.20 12.72
CA ILE A 35 -1.65 -0.03 13.35
C ILE A 35 -0.56 -0.50 14.31
N ALA A 36 -0.86 -1.48 15.17
CA ALA A 36 0.09 -2.01 16.15
C ALA A 36 1.37 -2.56 15.47
N ARG A 37 1.22 -3.33 14.39
CA ARG A 37 2.36 -3.87 13.62
C ARG A 37 3.18 -2.83 12.85
N HIS A 38 2.59 -1.66 12.58
CA HIS A 38 3.21 -0.61 11.78
C HIS A 38 3.56 0.64 12.59
N ARG A 39 3.45 0.61 13.92
CA ARG A 39 3.71 1.76 14.80
C ARG A 39 5.02 2.48 14.45
N ALA A 40 6.14 1.78 14.37
CA ALA A 40 7.43 2.39 14.02
C ALA A 40 7.48 3.07 12.64
N LEU A 41 6.67 2.62 11.68
CA LEU A 41 6.55 3.26 10.35
C LEU A 41 5.61 4.47 10.37
N LEU A 42 4.65 4.47 11.30
CA LEU A 42 3.73 5.58 11.52
C LEU A 42 4.33 6.64 12.42
N ASP A 43 5.28 6.30 13.30
CA ASP A 43 5.95 7.21 14.24
C ASP A 43 6.72 8.35 13.54
N ASP A 44 7.17 8.12 12.31
CA ASP A 44 7.75 9.17 11.45
C ASP A 44 6.73 10.25 11.04
N HIS A 45 5.43 9.95 11.17
CA HIS A 45 4.33 10.79 10.69
C HIS A 45 3.27 11.12 11.76
N VAL A 46 3.19 10.36 12.87
CA VAL A 46 2.19 10.42 13.94
C VAL A 46 2.87 10.07 15.27
N PRO A 47 2.75 10.85 16.34
CA PRO A 47 3.08 10.35 17.67
C PRO A 47 2.25 9.09 17.98
N ALA A 48 2.89 8.01 18.47
CA ALA A 48 2.28 6.69 18.71
C ALA A 48 0.76 6.73 18.90
N TYR A 49 0.00 6.26 17.90
CA TYR A 49 -1.47 6.27 17.97
C TYR A 49 -1.93 5.58 19.25
N GLY A 50 -2.64 6.34 20.10
CA GLY A 50 -3.15 5.91 21.40
C GLY A 50 -4.68 5.99 21.52
N GLY A 51 -5.39 6.24 20.41
CA GLY A 51 -6.86 6.25 20.38
C GLY A 51 -7.45 4.85 20.28
N THR A 52 -8.75 4.72 20.58
CA THR A 52 -9.51 3.50 20.27
C THR A 52 -9.77 3.40 18.77
N VAL A 53 -9.77 2.19 18.21
CA VAL A 53 -10.14 1.98 16.80
C VAL A 53 -11.63 1.66 16.73
N ASP A 54 -12.40 2.57 16.15
CA ASP A 54 -13.81 2.36 15.88
C ASP A 54 -14.09 2.14 14.38
N GLU A 55 -15.36 1.90 14.08
CA GLU A 55 -15.81 1.60 12.72
C GLU A 55 -15.72 2.82 11.79
N ASP A 56 -15.92 4.05 12.30
CA ASP A 56 -15.77 5.26 11.49
C ASP A 56 -14.32 5.43 11.03
N LEU A 57 -13.37 5.33 11.96
CA LEU A 57 -11.96 5.40 11.63
C LEU A 57 -11.58 4.32 10.62
N ARG A 58 -12.06 3.09 10.82
CA ARG A 58 -11.81 1.98 9.88
C ARG A 58 -12.27 2.30 8.47
N LEU A 59 -13.52 2.75 8.32
CA LEU A 59 -14.09 3.08 7.01
C LEU A 59 -13.30 4.21 6.34
N ARG A 60 -12.88 5.22 7.10
CA ARG A 60 -12.07 6.34 6.59
C ARG A 60 -10.68 5.90 6.16
N VAL A 61 -10.00 5.03 6.92
CA VAL A 61 -8.71 4.44 6.52
C VAL A 61 -8.86 3.57 5.26
N VAL A 62 -9.95 2.80 5.16
CA VAL A 62 -10.26 2.00 3.96
C VAL A 62 -10.47 2.91 2.73
N GLU A 63 -11.10 4.07 2.90
CA GLU A 63 -11.30 5.03 1.81
C GLU A 63 -9.99 5.69 1.38
N VAL A 64 -9.10 6.05 2.33
CA VAL A 64 -7.73 6.49 2.02
C VAL A 64 -7.00 5.42 1.21
N ARG A 65 -7.06 4.15 1.64
CA ARG A 65 -6.44 3.04 0.91
C ARG A 65 -7.00 2.90 -0.51
N ARG A 66 -8.32 3.06 -0.71
CA ARG A 66 -8.94 3.00 -2.04
C ARG A 66 -8.39 4.10 -2.95
N ALA A 67 -8.25 5.32 -2.43
CA ALA A 67 -7.61 6.42 -3.17
C ALA A 67 -6.15 6.10 -3.51
N VAL A 68 -5.37 5.59 -2.55
CA VAL A 68 -3.97 5.16 -2.79
C VAL A 68 -3.89 4.10 -3.88
N ARG A 69 -4.70 3.05 -3.82
CA ARG A 69 -4.69 1.97 -4.82
C ARG A 69 -5.12 2.45 -6.21
N ALA A 70 -6.07 3.37 -6.29
CA ALA A 70 -6.45 4.01 -7.56
C ALA A 70 -5.29 4.79 -8.18
N LEU A 71 -4.56 5.57 -7.38
CA LEU A 71 -3.42 6.34 -7.87
C LEU A 71 -2.20 5.45 -8.15
N PHE A 72 -2.04 4.33 -7.44
CA PHE A 72 -1.01 3.34 -7.77
C PHE A 72 -1.30 2.66 -9.11
N ALA A 73 -2.56 2.27 -9.36
CA ALA A 73 -2.99 1.74 -10.64
C ALA A 73 -2.76 2.74 -11.78
N ARG A 74 -3.02 4.03 -11.54
CA ARG A 74 -2.70 5.11 -12.49
C ARG A 74 -1.19 5.25 -12.72
N ALA A 75 -0.39 5.23 -11.66
CA ALA A 75 1.06 5.43 -11.71
C ALA A 75 1.81 4.29 -12.42
N VAL A 76 1.27 3.07 -12.43
CA VAL A 76 1.89 1.94 -13.15
C VAL A 76 1.48 1.86 -14.62
N SER A 77 0.53 2.68 -15.08
CA SER A 77 0.12 2.74 -16.49
C SER A 77 1.31 3.12 -17.39
N PRO A 78 1.50 2.48 -18.57
CA PRO A 78 0.57 1.59 -19.28
C PRO A 78 0.63 0.12 -18.87
N ALA A 79 1.45 -0.26 -17.88
CA ALA A 79 1.45 -1.63 -17.37
C ALA A 79 0.12 -1.96 -16.68
N ARG A 80 -0.23 -3.25 -16.65
CA ARG A 80 -1.46 -3.72 -16.01
C ARG A 80 -1.45 -3.39 -14.51
N PRO A 81 -2.52 -2.83 -13.94
CA PRO A 81 -2.63 -2.62 -12.50
C PRO A 81 -2.78 -3.96 -11.77
N SER A 82 -2.79 -3.90 -10.43
CA SER A 82 -3.12 -5.06 -9.60
C SER A 82 -4.51 -5.62 -9.98
N PRO A 83 -4.71 -6.95 -10.07
CA PRO A 83 -5.98 -7.53 -10.55
C PRO A 83 -7.25 -7.02 -9.86
N PRO A 84 -7.33 -6.83 -8.53
CA PRO A 84 -8.52 -6.28 -7.87
C PRO A 84 -8.85 -4.84 -8.29
N ASP A 85 -7.87 -4.12 -8.82
CA ASP A 85 -7.99 -2.72 -9.22
C ASP A 85 -8.31 -2.57 -10.72
N ALA A 86 -8.48 -3.66 -11.47
CA ALA A 86 -8.68 -3.58 -12.92
C ALA A 86 -10.04 -3.01 -13.34
N HIS A 87 -11.06 -3.08 -12.48
CA HIS A 87 -12.45 -2.80 -12.87
C HIS A 87 -13.22 -1.83 -11.96
N ARG A 88 -12.76 -1.59 -10.73
CA ARG A 88 -13.48 -0.77 -9.73
C ARG A 88 -12.50 0.13 -8.98
N LEU A 89 -12.05 1.20 -9.63
CA LEU A 89 -11.21 2.21 -9.01
C LEU A 89 -11.98 3.49 -8.76
N MET A 90 -11.61 4.18 -7.68
CA MET A 90 -11.94 5.58 -7.51
C MET A 90 -11.40 6.37 -8.71
N PRO A 91 -12.18 7.29 -9.31
CA PRO A 91 -11.67 8.20 -10.33
C PRO A 91 -10.44 8.95 -9.84
N ALA A 92 -9.44 9.14 -10.71
CA ALA A 92 -8.13 9.66 -10.30
C ALA A 92 -8.21 11.07 -9.69
N ASP A 93 -9.04 11.93 -10.26
CA ASP A 93 -9.36 13.27 -9.76
C ASP A 93 -9.97 13.22 -8.35
N ARG A 94 -10.96 12.33 -8.13
CA ARG A 94 -11.54 12.10 -6.80
C ARG A 94 -10.52 11.55 -5.81
N ALA A 95 -9.65 10.65 -6.24
CA ALA A 95 -8.61 10.08 -5.38
C ALA A 95 -7.57 11.13 -4.96
N VAL A 96 -7.13 11.98 -5.88
CA VAL A 96 -6.26 13.13 -5.57
C VAL A 96 -6.95 14.09 -4.59
N ALA A 97 -8.20 14.48 -4.88
CA ALA A 97 -8.95 15.38 -4.01
C ALA A 97 -9.14 14.79 -2.60
N HIS A 98 -9.46 13.50 -2.50
CA HIS A 98 -9.63 12.82 -1.22
C HIS A 98 -8.34 12.74 -0.41
N LEU A 99 -7.21 12.40 -1.03
CA LEU A 99 -5.92 12.39 -0.34
C LEU A 99 -5.52 13.80 0.13
N ASN A 100 -5.67 14.81 -0.72
CA ASN A 100 -5.33 16.19 -0.36
C ASN A 100 -6.20 16.71 0.79
N ALA A 101 -7.52 16.49 0.73
CA ALA A 101 -8.44 16.86 1.80
C ALA A 101 -8.13 16.12 3.12
N THR A 102 -7.82 14.83 3.04
CA THR A 102 -7.47 14.03 4.21
C THR A 102 -6.14 14.45 4.82
N ALA A 103 -5.12 14.71 4.00
CA ALA A 103 -3.82 15.21 4.41
C ALA A 103 -3.92 16.57 5.13
N ALA A 104 -4.92 17.39 4.79
CA ALA A 104 -5.17 18.69 5.37
C ALA A 104 -6.02 18.67 6.66
N LEU A 105 -6.51 17.51 7.12
CA LEU A 105 -7.37 17.42 8.32
C LEU A 105 -6.70 17.97 9.59
N VAL A 106 -5.38 17.87 9.66
CA VAL A 106 -4.58 18.31 10.80
C VAL A 106 -3.48 19.23 10.31
N PRO A 107 -3.51 20.54 10.67
CA PRO A 107 -2.38 21.42 10.43
C PRO A 107 -1.13 20.89 11.13
N VAL A 108 0.00 21.04 10.45
CA VAL A 108 1.30 20.64 10.99
C VAL A 108 2.29 21.77 10.89
N VAL A 109 3.19 21.83 11.86
CA VAL A 109 4.27 22.81 11.91
C VAL A 109 5.62 22.09 11.83
N PRO A 110 6.59 22.62 11.07
CA PRO A 110 7.95 22.12 11.14
C PRO A 110 8.50 22.30 12.55
N ARG A 111 9.14 21.27 13.09
CA ARG A 111 9.91 21.30 14.33
C ARG A 111 11.31 20.75 14.08
N LEU A 112 12.30 21.43 14.65
CA LEU A 112 13.66 20.94 14.70
C LEU A 112 13.81 20.04 15.92
N ASP A 113 14.12 18.77 15.68
CA ASP A 113 14.51 17.81 16.69
C ASP A 113 16.03 17.64 16.63
N TRP A 114 16.71 17.90 17.74
CA TRP A 114 18.17 17.80 17.81
C TRP A 114 18.53 16.86 18.96
N PRO A 115 18.65 15.55 18.68
CA PRO A 115 19.04 14.59 19.70
C PRO A 115 20.48 14.84 20.17
N PRO A 116 20.80 14.55 21.45
CA PRO A 116 22.16 14.69 21.96
C PRO A 116 23.19 13.88 21.15
N GLU A 117 22.76 12.74 20.62
CA GLU A 117 23.53 11.92 19.70
C GLU A 117 22.86 11.94 18.32
N GLY A 118 23.55 12.52 17.34
CA GLY A 118 23.16 12.48 15.94
C GLY A 118 22.91 13.86 15.31
N PRO A 119 22.66 13.88 13.99
CA PRO A 119 22.37 15.11 13.27
C PRO A 119 20.96 15.64 13.61
N PRO A 120 20.72 16.97 13.47
CA PRO A 120 19.39 17.52 13.59
C PRO A 120 18.45 16.97 12.51
N VAL A 121 17.19 16.74 12.90
CA VAL A 121 16.13 16.23 12.02
C VAL A 121 14.96 17.21 12.04
N THR A 122 14.45 17.58 10.87
CA THR A 122 13.18 18.31 10.79
C THR A 122 12.03 17.32 10.81
N ARG A 123 11.08 17.50 11.73
CA ARG A 123 9.86 16.72 11.83
C ARG A 123 8.63 17.60 11.64
N LEU A 124 7.54 17.03 11.14
CA LEU A 124 6.24 17.71 11.15
C LEU A 124 5.50 17.35 12.43
N SER A 125 5.25 18.33 13.28
CA SER A 125 4.43 18.14 14.49
C SER A 125 2.98 18.47 14.19
N ALA A 126 2.06 17.59 14.58
CA ALA A 126 0.65 17.91 14.62
C ALA A 126 0.40 19.06 15.61
N THR A 127 -0.56 19.93 15.27
CA THR A 127 -1.05 21.00 16.17
C THR A 127 -2.29 20.57 16.96
N ARG A 128 -2.69 19.30 16.87
CA ARG A 128 -3.86 18.70 17.52
C ARG A 128 -3.48 17.34 18.10
N ASP A 129 -4.13 16.98 19.21
CA ASP A 129 -3.88 15.72 19.93
C ASP A 129 -4.97 14.66 19.68
N ASP A 130 -5.98 14.95 18.85
CA ASP A 130 -7.00 13.96 18.48
C ASP A 130 -6.39 12.86 17.58
N PRO A 131 -6.31 11.61 18.06
CA PRO A 131 -5.55 10.56 17.39
C PRO A 131 -6.14 10.14 16.04
N HIS A 132 -7.45 10.23 15.84
CA HIS A 132 -8.14 9.79 14.62
C HIS A 132 -7.77 10.63 13.38
N PRO A 133 -8.02 11.96 13.34
CA PRO A 133 -7.66 12.79 12.21
C PRO A 133 -6.14 12.88 12.03
N VAL A 134 -5.34 12.76 13.11
CA VAL A 134 -3.88 12.71 13.02
C VAL A 134 -3.42 11.49 12.23
N LEU A 135 -3.94 10.29 12.54
CA LEU A 135 -3.62 9.06 11.80
C LEU A 135 -4.01 9.18 10.32
N LEU A 136 -5.24 9.64 10.04
CA LEU A 136 -5.74 9.80 8.67
C LEU A 136 -4.89 10.79 7.87
N ALA A 137 -4.61 11.96 8.45
CA ALA A 137 -3.77 12.97 7.81
C ALA A 137 -2.35 12.47 7.54
N ALA A 138 -1.78 11.68 8.45
CA ALA A 138 -0.46 11.10 8.25
C ALA A 138 -0.43 10.04 7.15
N LEU A 139 -1.39 9.11 7.12
CA LEU A 139 -1.49 8.11 6.04
C LEU A 139 -1.66 8.78 4.68
N ALA A 140 -2.48 9.83 4.60
CA ALA A 140 -2.69 10.59 3.38
C ALA A 140 -1.43 11.36 2.96
N ARG A 141 -0.73 12.04 3.89
CA ARG A 141 0.54 12.72 3.61
C ARG A 141 1.62 11.76 3.13
N ALA A 142 1.79 10.62 3.80
CA ALA A 142 2.74 9.60 3.36
C ALA A 142 2.42 9.06 1.96
N ALA A 143 1.15 9.00 1.57
CA ALA A 143 0.75 8.66 0.20
C ALA A 143 1.06 9.78 -0.81
N VAL A 144 0.81 11.04 -0.45
CA VAL A 144 1.17 12.21 -1.27
C VAL A 144 2.68 12.26 -1.49
N ASP A 145 3.47 12.10 -0.43
CA ASP A 145 4.94 12.10 -0.50
C ASP A 145 5.46 10.95 -1.37
N PHE A 146 4.90 9.75 -1.22
CA PHE A 146 5.27 8.59 -2.04
C PHE A 146 4.95 8.81 -3.53
N LEU A 147 3.77 9.36 -3.84
CA LEU A 147 3.30 9.61 -5.20
C LEU A 147 3.99 10.81 -5.85
N GLY A 148 4.41 11.80 -5.07
CA GLY A 148 5.22 12.93 -5.53
C GLY A 148 6.72 12.61 -5.62
N GLY A 149 7.18 11.57 -4.92
CA GLY A 149 8.59 11.20 -4.80
C GLY A 149 9.11 10.25 -5.90
N PRO A 150 10.45 10.06 -5.95
CA PRO A 150 11.11 9.22 -6.96
C PRO A 150 10.77 7.72 -6.88
N GLN A 151 10.21 7.26 -5.76
CA GLN A 151 9.78 5.89 -5.52
C GLN A 151 8.62 5.51 -6.44
N ARG A 152 7.77 6.48 -6.81
CA ARG A 152 6.70 6.31 -7.79
C ARG A 152 7.22 5.69 -9.09
N ASP A 153 8.34 6.16 -9.60
CA ASP A 153 8.87 5.72 -10.91
C ASP A 153 9.34 4.26 -10.88
N ARG A 154 9.60 3.74 -9.68
CA ARG A 154 9.97 2.33 -9.42
C ARG A 154 8.77 1.48 -8.98
N LEU A 155 7.59 2.05 -8.80
CA LEU A 155 6.36 1.33 -8.42
C LEU A 155 5.93 0.38 -9.55
N ARG A 156 5.61 -0.87 -9.21
CA ARG A 156 5.11 -1.89 -10.14
C ARG A 156 3.99 -2.69 -9.49
N ALA A 157 3.06 -3.18 -10.31
CA ALA A 157 2.15 -4.25 -9.90
C ALA A 157 2.87 -5.60 -10.07
N CYS A 158 2.71 -6.51 -9.11
CA CYS A 158 3.29 -7.84 -9.21
C CYS A 158 2.56 -8.68 -10.28
N THR A 159 3.31 -9.24 -11.22
CA THR A 159 2.77 -10.02 -12.34
C THR A 159 2.70 -11.53 -12.08
N ALA A 160 3.12 -11.98 -10.89
CA ALA A 160 3.02 -13.39 -10.55
C ALA A 160 1.55 -13.82 -10.53
N PRO A 161 1.23 -15.07 -10.95
CA PRO A 161 -0.14 -15.58 -10.92
C PRO A 161 -0.77 -15.32 -9.56
N ARG A 162 -2.03 -14.85 -9.55
CA ARG A 162 -2.81 -14.59 -8.34
C ARG A 162 -2.24 -13.50 -7.39
N CYS A 163 -1.16 -12.80 -7.73
CA CYS A 163 -0.66 -11.74 -6.86
C CYS A 163 -1.45 -10.44 -7.04
N VAL A 164 -1.75 -9.77 -5.92
CA VAL A 164 -2.54 -8.53 -5.88
C VAL A 164 -1.78 -7.33 -5.30
N ARG A 165 -0.46 -7.48 -5.10
CA ARG A 165 0.37 -6.46 -4.44
C ARG A 165 1.04 -5.54 -5.45
N TYR A 166 1.17 -4.28 -5.06
CA TYR A 166 2.17 -3.38 -5.61
C TYR A 166 3.50 -3.56 -4.89
N PHE A 167 4.59 -3.15 -5.52
CA PHE A 167 5.92 -3.12 -4.90
C PHE A 167 6.78 -2.04 -5.54
N VAL A 168 7.79 -1.56 -4.82
CA VAL A 168 8.86 -0.72 -5.38
C VAL A 168 9.99 -1.62 -5.82
N LYS A 169 10.41 -1.48 -7.08
CA LYS A 169 11.50 -2.25 -7.66
C LYS A 169 12.83 -1.87 -7.00
N GLY A 170 13.48 -2.83 -6.33
CA GLY A 170 14.77 -2.62 -5.65
C GLY A 170 15.96 -2.62 -6.62
N HIS A 171 15.89 -3.40 -7.69
CA HIS A 171 16.95 -3.49 -8.71
C HIS A 171 16.37 -3.83 -10.09
N GLY A 172 17.10 -3.53 -11.18
CA GLY A 172 16.63 -3.61 -12.56
C GLY A 172 16.09 -4.98 -13.02
N ARG A 173 16.45 -6.08 -12.34
CA ARG A 173 15.99 -7.45 -12.66
C ARG A 173 14.81 -7.94 -11.82
N GLN A 174 14.33 -7.16 -10.85
CA GLN A 174 13.24 -7.58 -9.99
C GLN A 174 11.88 -7.50 -10.72
N GLU A 175 11.34 -8.66 -11.10
CA GLU A 175 10.05 -8.77 -11.78
C GLU A 175 8.87 -9.00 -10.83
N TRP A 176 9.13 -9.50 -9.62
CA TRP A 176 8.10 -9.88 -8.65
C TRP A 176 8.31 -9.21 -7.29
N CYS A 177 7.21 -9.03 -6.56
CA CYS A 177 7.25 -8.37 -5.26
C CYS A 177 8.07 -9.14 -4.20
N ARG A 178 8.16 -10.47 -4.30
CA ARG A 178 8.90 -11.36 -3.37
C ARG A 178 9.38 -12.64 -4.08
N PRO A 179 10.43 -13.33 -3.60
CA PRO A 179 10.93 -14.58 -4.19
C PRO A 179 9.86 -15.67 -4.38
N ALA A 180 8.96 -15.84 -3.40
CA ALA A 180 7.85 -16.79 -3.47
C ALA A 180 6.90 -16.53 -4.67
N CYS A 181 6.74 -15.28 -5.09
CA CYS A 181 5.96 -14.94 -6.28
C CYS A 181 6.67 -15.38 -7.57
N GLY A 182 8.00 -15.28 -7.61
CA GLY A 182 8.81 -15.82 -8.72
C GLY A 182 8.75 -17.35 -8.81
N ASN A 183 8.77 -18.05 -7.67
CA ASN A 183 8.58 -19.51 -7.63
C ASN A 183 7.21 -19.90 -8.20
N ARG A 184 6.15 -19.22 -7.79
CA ARG A 184 4.79 -19.46 -8.30
C ARG A 184 4.66 -19.19 -9.80
N ALA A 185 5.29 -18.14 -10.30
CA ALA A 185 5.32 -17.84 -11.74
C ALA A 185 6.10 -18.89 -12.55
N ARG A 186 7.19 -19.46 -12.00
CA ARG A 186 7.92 -20.58 -12.64
C ARG A 186 7.08 -21.85 -12.64
N ALA A 187 6.44 -22.19 -11.51
CA ALA A 187 5.58 -23.36 -11.40
C ALA A 187 4.41 -23.30 -12.40
N ALA A 188 3.69 -22.18 -12.47
CA ALA A 188 2.58 -22.01 -13.43
C ALA A 188 3.04 -22.24 -14.88
N ARG A 189 4.16 -21.65 -15.29
CA ARG A 189 4.72 -21.87 -16.64
C ARG A 189 5.09 -23.32 -16.92
N HIS A 190 5.53 -24.07 -15.90
CA HIS A 190 5.80 -25.50 -16.03
C HIS A 190 4.50 -26.27 -16.27
N TYR A 191 3.48 -26.07 -15.42
CA TYR A 191 2.17 -26.72 -15.58
C TYR A 191 1.53 -26.42 -16.93
N ASP A 192 1.55 -25.15 -17.38
CA ASP A 192 0.98 -24.75 -18.68
C ASP A 192 1.65 -25.49 -19.86
N ARG A 193 2.97 -25.71 -19.79
CA ARG A 193 3.70 -26.47 -20.81
C ARG A 193 3.30 -27.95 -20.80
N HIS A 194 3.24 -28.59 -19.63
CA HIS A 194 2.90 -30.01 -19.55
C HIS A 194 1.44 -30.30 -19.94
N HIS A 195 0.49 -29.43 -19.60
CA HIS A 195 -0.89 -29.58 -20.03
C HIS A 195 -1.08 -29.38 -21.54
N ARG A 196 -0.34 -28.46 -22.17
CA ARG A 196 -0.36 -28.29 -23.64
C ARG A 196 0.20 -29.52 -24.37
N THR A 197 1.28 -30.13 -23.85
CA THR A 197 1.86 -31.34 -24.44
C THR A 197 0.94 -32.55 -24.31
N GLN A 198 0.22 -32.70 -23.19
CA GLN A 198 -0.74 -33.79 -22.97
C GLN A 198 -2.02 -33.64 -23.81
N GLY A 199 -2.55 -32.42 -23.96
CA GLY A 199 -3.72 -32.16 -24.82
C GLY A 199 -3.48 -32.40 -26.32
N THR A 200 -2.22 -32.40 -26.76
CA THR A 200 -1.85 -32.69 -28.15
C THR A 200 -1.75 -34.21 -28.42
N GLN A 201 -1.58 -35.04 -27.38
CA GLN A 201 -1.44 -36.50 -27.52
C GLN A 201 -2.77 -37.27 -27.41
N SER A 202 -3.87 -36.62 -27.01
CA SER A 202 -5.19 -37.26 -26.86
C SER A 202 -6.16 -36.97 -28.02
N GLY A 203 -5.69 -36.36 -29.10
CA GLY A 203 -6.48 -35.99 -30.29
C GLY A 203 -6.04 -36.71 -31.56
N THR A 204 -5.68 -38.00 -31.46
CA THR A 204 -5.46 -38.91 -32.61
C THR A 204 -6.29 -40.16 -32.40
#